data_AF-A0AA43QGP3-F1
#
_entry.id   AF-A0AA43QGP3-F1
#
_cell.length_a   1.000
_cell.length_b   1.000
_cell.length_c   1.000
_cell.angle_alpha   90.00
_cell.angle_beta   90.00
_cell.angle_gamma   90.00
#
_symmetry.space_group_name_H-M   'P 1'
#
loop_
_entity.id
_entity.type
_entity.pdbx_description
1 polymer ?
#
loop_
_entity_poly.entity_id
_entity_poly.type
_entity_poly.pdbx_seq_one_letter_code
_entity_poly.pdbx_strand_id
1 'polypeptide(L)'
;MLELPVELQLKILADVFHSLKPTYPHFSCSSLLLTCRSIYSAAQPIYIKSTTLDLGTTINLVKFLTSLSAPRIKQLRHLSLRALPVSICDDLEYSIFHPYGLEQVLPFIPDLQLDTLTITDAFHGPHVREHAFGHTATNVEVQNLVKAGCGWRKLFYRSENTAWLQPAKFGYIANNGGRGLAMIHTTVPKRQPGNWDRMIKQRDGPDSGANVRMWVRQDGNWVEVPASDEEGDIEEEFDWNRYDLSCDQAKYGNGDGSPQIEIQITRGRDADIINKRKPLEEHERKLYDLFDRMSWHEIKESGKILAGDDETPPLWY
;
A
#
# COMPACT_ATOMS: atom_id res chain seq x y z
N MET A 1 35.27 14.55 1.23
CA MET A 1 34.15 14.63 0.28
C MET A 1 34.38 15.70 -0.78
N LEU A 2 34.82 16.92 -0.41
CA LEU A 2 35.05 18.03 -1.34
C LEU A 2 36.16 17.82 -2.38
N GLU A 3 37.05 16.84 -2.17
CA GLU A 3 38.15 16.52 -3.10
C GLU A 3 37.81 15.41 -4.11
N LEU A 4 36.63 14.79 -4.00
CA LEU A 4 36.20 13.75 -4.96
C LEU A 4 35.67 14.39 -6.25
N PRO A 5 35.74 13.71 -7.40
CA PRO A 5 34.99 14.12 -8.60
C PRO A 5 33.50 14.28 -8.29
N VAL A 6 32.86 15.28 -8.90
CA VAL A 6 31.45 15.62 -8.62
C VAL A 6 30.54 14.41 -8.85
N GLU A 7 30.76 13.64 -9.90
CA GLU A 7 29.99 12.45 -10.24
C GLU A 7 30.01 11.41 -9.11
N LEU A 8 31.18 11.21 -8.51
CA LEU A 8 31.36 10.27 -7.40
C LEU A 8 30.69 10.80 -6.12
N GLN A 9 30.75 12.11 -5.88
CA GLN A 9 30.03 12.74 -4.76
C GLN A 9 28.52 12.54 -4.90
N LEU A 10 27.95 12.77 -6.08
CA LEU A 10 26.52 12.59 -6.33
C LEU A 10 26.09 11.12 -6.18
N LYS A 11 26.92 10.17 -6.62
CA LYS A 11 26.66 8.75 -6.43
C LYS A 11 26.65 8.35 -4.96
N ILE A 12 27.65 8.79 -4.19
CA ILE A 12 27.71 8.54 -2.74
C ILE A 12 26.49 9.14 -2.04
N LEU A 13 26.10 10.37 -2.39
CA LEU A 13 24.92 11.01 -1.82
C LEU A 13 23.63 10.24 -2.14
N ALA A 14 23.48 9.77 -3.39
CA ALA A 14 22.33 8.97 -3.79
C ALA A 14 22.25 7.66 -2.97
N ASP A 15 23.38 6.95 -2.83
CA ASP A 15 23.46 5.70 -2.07
C ASP A 15 23.15 5.94 -0.58
N VAL A 16 23.70 7.01 0.01
CA VAL A 16 23.41 7.40 1.40
C VAL A 16 21.92 7.72 1.57
N PHE A 17 21.33 8.53 0.69
CA PHE A 17 19.93 8.91 0.79
C PHE A 17 18.97 7.75 0.54
N HIS A 18 19.35 6.77 -0.30
CA HIS A 18 18.56 5.58 -0.50
C HIS A 18 18.41 4.72 0.76
N SER A 19 19.41 4.77 1.65
CA SER A 19 19.33 4.10 2.95
C SER A 19 18.44 4.82 3.98
N LEU A 20 18.08 6.08 3.72
CA LEU A 20 17.24 6.87 4.62
C LEU A 20 15.75 6.57 4.40
N LYS A 21 15.05 6.44 5.52
CA LYS A 21 13.58 6.27 5.57
C LYS A 21 12.99 7.26 6.57
N PRO A 22 12.96 8.57 6.25
CA PRO A 22 12.35 9.54 7.14
C PRO A 22 10.84 9.29 7.22
N THR A 23 10.30 9.39 8.43
CA THR A 23 8.89 9.12 8.75
C THR A 23 8.13 10.41 8.96
N TYR A 24 6.99 10.58 8.32
CA TYR A 24 6.10 11.73 8.51
C TYR A 24 5.50 11.74 9.93
N PRO A 25 5.34 12.91 10.59
CA PRO A 25 5.72 14.26 10.16
C PRO A 25 7.18 14.62 10.47
N HIS A 26 7.91 13.73 11.13
CA HIS A 26 9.29 13.92 11.58
C HIS A 26 10.28 13.63 10.45
N PHE A 27 10.29 14.49 9.43
CA PHE A 27 11.38 14.51 8.48
C PHE A 27 12.63 15.05 9.19
N SER A 28 13.42 14.15 9.79
CA SER A 28 14.75 14.54 10.24
C SER A 28 15.53 14.93 8.98
N CYS A 29 15.69 16.24 8.75
CA CYS A 29 16.61 16.74 7.75
C CYS A 29 17.95 16.06 8.02
N SER A 30 18.37 15.20 7.10
CA SER A 30 19.64 14.49 7.23
C SER A 30 20.70 15.55 7.55
N SER A 31 21.41 15.42 8.67
CA SER A 31 22.39 16.42 9.15
C SER A 31 23.39 16.82 8.06
N LEU A 32 23.60 15.91 7.09
CA LEU A 32 24.26 16.13 5.80
C LEU A 32 23.80 17.38 5.04
N LEU A 33 22.50 17.62 4.92
CA LEU A 33 21.93 18.79 4.23
C LEU A 33 22.21 20.10 4.96
N LEU A 34 22.55 20.03 6.26
CA LEU A 34 22.81 21.19 7.10
C LEU A 34 24.31 21.51 7.23
N THR A 35 25.20 20.72 6.60
CA THR A 35 26.66 20.87 6.74
C THR A 35 27.21 22.13 6.06
N CYS A 36 26.92 22.36 4.77
CA CYS A 36 27.29 23.58 4.07
C CYS A 36 26.39 23.84 2.84
N ARG A 37 26.35 25.10 2.36
CA ARG A 37 25.52 25.51 1.21
C ARG A 37 25.84 24.75 -0.08
N SER A 38 27.11 24.48 -0.34
CA SER A 38 27.54 23.77 -1.55
C SER A 38 27.02 22.33 -1.57
N ILE A 39 27.14 21.62 -0.44
CA ILE A 39 26.59 20.27 -0.28
C ILE A 39 25.08 20.31 -0.36
N TYR A 40 24.42 21.28 0.28
CA TYR A 40 22.97 21.43 0.19
C TYR A 40 22.48 21.59 -1.26
N SER A 41 23.08 22.49 -2.04
CA SER A 41 22.69 22.73 -3.43
C SER A 41 22.88 21.49 -4.32
N ALA A 42 23.92 20.70 -4.10
CA ALA A 42 24.15 19.46 -4.84
C ALA A 42 23.25 18.31 -4.36
N ALA A 43 23.02 18.21 -3.06
CA ALA A 43 22.36 17.09 -2.41
C ALA A 43 20.83 17.20 -2.43
N GLN A 44 20.25 18.39 -2.32
CA GLN A 44 18.81 18.57 -2.18
C GLN A 44 17.99 17.95 -3.33
N PRO A 45 18.37 18.09 -4.62
CA PRO A 45 17.61 17.49 -5.72
C PRO A 45 17.71 15.96 -5.76
N ILE A 46 18.81 15.40 -5.24
CA ILE A 46 19.04 13.95 -5.14
C ILE A 46 18.28 13.39 -3.95
N TYR A 47 18.33 14.08 -2.81
CA TYR A 47 17.68 13.68 -1.56
C TYR A 47 16.20 13.34 -1.77
N ILE A 48 15.43 14.25 -2.37
CA ILE A 48 13.98 14.03 -2.59
C ILE A 48 13.71 12.85 -3.53
N LYS A 49 14.57 12.65 -4.53
CA LYS A 49 14.42 11.59 -5.53
C LYS A 49 14.91 10.22 -5.06
N SER A 50 15.86 10.16 -4.14
CA SER A 50 16.48 8.90 -3.71
C SER A 50 15.95 8.38 -2.39
N THR A 51 15.34 9.25 -1.58
CA THR A 51 14.84 8.90 -0.25
C THR A 51 13.45 8.25 -0.33
N THR A 52 13.23 7.21 0.48
CA THR A 52 11.88 6.64 0.67
C THR A 52 11.16 7.39 1.78
N LEU A 53 10.14 8.17 1.46
CA LEU A 53 9.33 8.83 2.48
C LEU A 53 8.30 7.86 3.04
N ASP A 54 8.39 7.57 4.33
CA ASP A 54 7.37 6.80 5.03
C ASP A 54 6.28 7.74 5.55
N LEU A 55 5.07 7.59 5.02
CA LEU A 55 3.92 8.42 5.38
C LEU A 55 3.09 7.76 6.50
N GLY A 56 3.41 6.52 6.86
CA GLY A 56 2.73 5.76 7.90
C GLY A 56 1.35 5.24 7.48
N THR A 57 0.47 6.10 6.95
CA THR A 57 -0.93 5.78 6.65
C THR A 57 -1.42 6.46 5.36
N THR A 58 -2.48 5.92 4.75
CA THR A 58 -3.14 6.53 3.57
C THR A 58 -3.62 7.95 3.86
N ILE A 59 -4.13 8.21 5.07
CA ILE A 59 -4.61 9.52 5.45
C ILE A 59 -3.47 10.56 5.47
N ASN A 60 -2.29 10.17 5.98
CA ASN A 60 -1.11 11.04 5.97
C ASN A 60 -0.56 11.23 4.56
N LEU A 61 -0.69 10.21 3.70
CA LEU A 61 -0.37 10.33 2.28
C LEU A 61 -1.20 11.43 1.62
N VAL A 62 -2.51 11.44 1.85
CA VAL A 62 -3.40 12.48 1.33
C VAL A 62 -3.02 13.84 1.90
N LYS A 63 -2.91 13.98 3.23
CA LYS A 63 -2.51 15.24 3.91
C LYS A 63 -1.21 15.80 3.34
N PHE A 64 -0.19 14.96 3.23
CA PHE A 64 1.13 15.36 2.80
C PHE A 64 1.12 15.77 1.33
N LEU A 65 0.62 14.92 0.44
CA LEU A 65 0.74 15.14 -1.01
C LEU A 65 -0.17 16.27 -1.51
N THR A 66 -1.37 16.44 -0.93
CA THR A 66 -2.25 17.58 -1.26
C THR A 66 -1.68 18.93 -0.79
N SER A 67 -0.77 18.94 0.18
CA SER A 67 -0.08 20.17 0.62
C SER A 67 1.08 20.59 -0.29
N LEU A 68 1.50 19.72 -1.23
CA LEU A 68 2.62 19.96 -2.12
C LEU A 68 2.17 20.55 -3.46
N SER A 69 3.01 21.40 -4.04
CA SER A 69 2.81 21.86 -5.41
C SER A 69 3.14 20.75 -6.42
N ALA A 70 2.52 20.77 -7.61
CA ALA A 70 2.76 19.79 -8.66
C ALA A 70 4.26 19.59 -9.02
N PRO A 71 5.11 20.63 -9.10
CA PRO A 71 6.55 20.44 -9.31
C PRO A 71 7.25 19.64 -8.19
N ARG A 72 6.77 19.70 -6.95
CA ARG A 72 7.30 18.91 -5.83
C ARG A 72 6.81 17.47 -5.88
N ILE A 73 5.52 17.25 -6.18
CA ILE A 73 4.95 15.89 -6.35
C ILE A 73 5.73 15.12 -7.42
N LYS A 74 6.04 15.78 -8.56
CA LYS A 74 6.84 15.19 -9.65
C LYS A 74 8.26 14.78 -9.27
N GLN A 75 8.80 15.27 -8.16
CA GLN A 75 10.15 14.92 -7.70
C GLN A 75 10.15 13.70 -6.79
N LEU A 76 9.00 13.32 -6.23
CA LEU A 76 8.87 12.14 -5.39
C LEU A 76 9.03 10.88 -6.24
N ARG A 77 9.79 9.91 -5.72
CA ARG A 77 10.09 8.66 -6.41
C ARG A 77 9.83 7.42 -5.56
N HIS A 78 9.97 7.53 -4.24
CA HIS A 78 9.83 6.40 -3.35
C HIS A 78 8.94 6.77 -2.16
N LEU A 79 7.82 6.06 -2.00
CA LEU A 79 6.93 6.20 -0.85
C LEU A 79 6.76 4.86 -0.14
N SER A 80 6.53 4.93 1.17
CA SER A 80 6.10 3.81 2.00
C SER A 80 4.91 4.23 2.85
N LEU A 81 3.96 3.32 3.10
CA LEU A 81 2.85 3.52 4.02
C LEU A 81 2.19 2.21 4.41
N ARG A 82 1.31 2.23 5.43
CA ARG A 82 0.31 1.21 5.69
C ARG A 82 -0.99 1.60 4.98
N ALA A 83 -1.57 0.70 4.19
CA ALA A 83 -2.75 1.00 3.37
C ALA A 83 -4.05 0.88 4.18
N LEU A 84 -4.21 1.76 5.16
CA LEU A 84 -5.47 1.90 5.90
C LEU A 84 -6.52 2.57 4.99
N PRO A 85 -7.73 2.01 4.84
CA PRO A 85 -8.82 2.70 4.17
C PRO A 85 -9.12 4.04 4.86
N VAL A 86 -9.50 5.04 4.08
CA VAL A 86 -9.92 6.35 4.60
C VAL A 86 -11.43 6.45 4.52
N SER A 87 -12.11 6.62 5.65
CA SER A 87 -13.57 6.66 5.72
C SER A 87 -14.09 8.08 5.65
N ILE A 88 -14.93 8.36 4.66
CA ILE A 88 -15.40 9.71 4.37
C ILE A 88 -16.93 9.70 4.28
N CYS A 89 -17.56 10.62 5.01
CA CYS A 89 -18.99 10.85 4.97
C CYS A 89 -19.31 11.66 3.70
N ASP A 90 -20.02 11.03 2.78
CA ASP A 90 -20.26 11.56 1.44
C ASP A 90 -21.53 12.44 1.36
N ASP A 91 -22.41 12.39 2.36
CA ASP A 91 -23.61 13.21 2.48
C ASP A 91 -23.68 13.99 3.81
N LEU A 92 -24.31 15.17 3.78
CA LEU A 92 -24.61 16.00 4.96
C LEU A 92 -25.84 15.51 5.75
N GLU A 93 -26.68 14.66 5.15
CA GLU A 93 -27.96 14.22 5.72
C GLU A 93 -27.91 12.84 6.39
N TYR A 94 -27.01 11.95 5.95
CA TYR A 94 -26.86 10.61 6.49
C TYR A 94 -25.42 10.38 6.93
N SER A 95 -25.23 10.01 8.21
CA SER A 95 -23.93 9.70 8.82
C SER A 95 -23.34 8.37 8.32
N ILE A 96 -23.36 8.12 7.01
CA ILE A 96 -22.83 6.91 6.39
C ILE A 96 -21.41 7.24 5.91
N PHE A 97 -20.43 6.54 6.50
CA PHE A 97 -19.05 6.65 6.09
C PHE A 97 -18.73 5.60 5.04
N HIS A 98 -18.22 6.05 3.91
CA HIS A 98 -17.76 5.17 2.84
C HIS A 98 -16.23 5.02 2.96
N PRO A 99 -15.72 3.78 2.96
CA PRO A 99 -14.30 3.55 3.10
C PRO A 99 -13.64 3.54 1.72
N TYR A 100 -12.59 4.34 1.56
CA TYR A 100 -11.85 4.47 0.32
C TYR A 100 -10.47 3.81 0.46
N GLY A 101 -10.22 2.80 -0.38
CA GLY A 101 -8.95 2.10 -0.46
C GLY A 101 -7.84 2.96 -1.08
N LEU A 102 -6.58 2.54 -0.92
CA LEU A 102 -5.44 3.29 -1.45
C LEU A 102 -5.50 3.44 -2.98
N GLU A 103 -5.98 2.44 -3.70
CA GLU A 103 -6.15 2.49 -5.15
C GLU A 103 -7.12 3.58 -5.61
N GLN A 104 -8.14 3.87 -4.79
CA GLN A 104 -9.13 4.91 -5.06
C GLN A 104 -8.57 6.27 -4.70
N VAL A 105 -7.70 6.33 -3.68
CA VAL A 105 -7.07 7.56 -3.21
C VAL A 105 -5.97 8.06 -4.16
N LEU A 106 -5.15 7.16 -4.71
CA LEU A 106 -4.02 7.52 -5.56
C LEU A 106 -4.42 8.43 -6.75
N PRO A 107 -5.51 8.17 -7.51
CA PRO A 107 -6.03 9.04 -8.56
C PRO A 107 -6.18 10.53 -8.19
N PHE A 108 -6.38 10.88 -6.92
CA PHE A 108 -6.52 12.28 -6.47
C PHE A 108 -5.20 13.07 -6.43
N ILE A 109 -4.07 12.42 -6.71
CA ILE A 109 -2.74 13.02 -6.59
C ILE A 109 -2.15 13.16 -7.98
N PRO A 110 -2.53 14.22 -8.72
CA PRO A 110 -2.12 14.38 -10.10
C PRO A 110 -0.60 14.45 -10.20
N ASP A 111 -0.06 13.99 -11.33
CA ASP A 111 1.37 14.01 -11.62
C ASP A 111 2.24 13.13 -10.68
N LEU A 112 1.64 12.31 -9.83
CA LEU A 112 2.37 11.29 -9.08
C LEU A 112 2.99 10.27 -10.06
N GLN A 113 4.29 10.00 -9.90
CA GLN A 113 5.06 9.12 -10.78
C GLN A 113 6.23 8.50 -10.01
N LEU A 114 5.89 7.58 -9.11
CA LEU A 114 6.83 6.90 -8.24
C LEU A 114 7.60 5.82 -9.00
N ASP A 115 8.88 5.68 -8.71
CA ASP A 115 9.67 4.51 -9.09
C ASP A 115 9.29 3.32 -8.19
N THR A 116 8.97 3.57 -6.92
CA THR A 116 8.61 2.54 -5.95
C THR A 116 7.54 3.00 -4.96
N LEU A 117 6.51 2.19 -4.78
CA LEU A 117 5.52 2.32 -3.72
C LEU A 117 5.59 1.07 -2.83
N THR A 118 5.91 1.24 -1.55
CA THR A 118 5.88 0.15 -0.57
C THR A 118 4.64 0.27 0.28
N ILE A 119 3.87 -0.80 0.38
CA ILE A 119 2.65 -0.89 1.16
C ILE A 119 2.85 -1.96 2.22
N THR A 120 2.61 -1.59 3.48
CA THR A 120 2.48 -2.54 4.57
C THR A 120 0.99 -2.86 4.75
N ASP A 121 0.69 -4.15 4.89
CA ASP A 121 -0.64 -4.68 5.14
C ASP A 121 -1.27 -4.02 6.38
N ALA A 122 -2.50 -3.54 6.24
CA ALA A 122 -3.24 -2.88 7.31
C ALA A 122 -3.88 -3.87 8.30
N PHE A 123 -4.13 -5.10 7.88
CA PHE A 123 -5.02 -6.03 8.58
C PHE A 123 -4.28 -7.14 9.32
N HIS A 124 -2.97 -7.27 9.11
CA HIS A 124 -2.16 -8.33 9.69
C HIS A 124 -0.84 -7.80 10.24
N GLY A 125 -0.48 -8.30 11.43
CA GLY A 125 0.75 -7.95 12.14
C GLY A 125 0.61 -8.18 13.64
N PRO A 126 1.72 -8.18 14.41
CA PRO A 126 1.72 -8.49 15.84
C PRO A 126 0.99 -7.43 16.68
N HIS A 127 0.77 -6.24 16.12
CA HIS A 127 0.08 -5.12 16.78
C HIS A 127 -1.26 -4.79 16.13
N VAL A 128 -1.71 -5.60 15.18
CA VAL A 128 -3.00 -5.42 14.51
C VAL A 128 -4.03 -6.32 15.19
N ARG A 129 -5.15 -5.73 15.61
CA ARG A 129 -6.28 -6.51 16.14
C ARG A 129 -6.88 -7.35 15.01
N GLU A 130 -7.09 -8.63 15.27
CA GLU A 130 -7.72 -9.55 14.31
C GLU A 130 -9.07 -9.00 13.83
N HIS A 131 -9.17 -8.75 12.53
CA HIS A 131 -10.37 -8.23 11.87
C HIS A 131 -11.06 -9.39 11.14
N ALA A 132 -12.37 -9.55 11.35
CA ALA A 132 -13.11 -10.69 10.79
C ALA A 132 -12.95 -10.79 9.26
N PHE A 133 -12.89 -9.64 8.58
CA PHE A 133 -12.74 -9.55 7.13
C PHE A 133 -11.32 -9.20 6.67
N GLY A 134 -10.34 -9.19 7.57
CA GLY A 134 -8.97 -8.75 7.28
C GLY A 134 -8.35 -9.51 6.12
N HIS A 135 -8.50 -10.83 6.09
CA HIS A 135 -7.97 -11.67 5.00
C HIS A 135 -8.54 -11.30 3.63
N THR A 136 -9.87 -11.14 3.57
CA THR A 136 -10.58 -10.75 2.34
C THR A 136 -10.19 -9.33 1.94
N ALA A 137 -10.10 -8.40 2.88
CA ALA A 137 -9.73 -7.02 2.64
C ALA A 137 -8.32 -6.89 2.04
N THR A 138 -7.32 -7.59 2.60
CA THR A 138 -5.95 -7.65 2.04
C THR A 138 -5.95 -8.19 0.60
N ASN A 139 -6.69 -9.27 0.33
CA ASN A 139 -6.73 -9.84 -1.02
C ASN A 139 -7.38 -8.89 -2.04
N VAL A 140 -8.52 -8.30 -1.68
CA VAL A 140 -9.23 -7.32 -2.51
C VAL A 140 -8.37 -6.08 -2.77
N GLU A 141 -7.67 -5.58 -1.75
CA GLU A 141 -6.77 -4.44 -1.88
C GLU A 141 -5.63 -4.72 -2.86
N VAL A 142 -4.93 -5.85 -2.72
CA VAL A 142 -3.86 -6.23 -3.66
C VAL A 142 -4.42 -6.34 -5.09
N GLN A 143 -5.56 -7.02 -5.26
CA GLN A 143 -6.20 -7.16 -6.57
C GLN A 143 -6.57 -5.80 -7.17
N ASN A 144 -7.12 -4.89 -6.36
CA ASN A 144 -7.51 -3.56 -6.78
C ASN A 144 -6.29 -2.69 -7.16
N LEU A 145 -5.18 -2.81 -6.43
CA LEU A 145 -3.90 -2.17 -6.79
C LEU A 145 -3.35 -2.71 -8.12
N VAL A 146 -3.42 -4.02 -8.35
CA VAL A 146 -3.02 -4.65 -9.62
C VAL A 146 -3.89 -4.15 -10.77
N LYS A 147 -5.22 -4.12 -10.59
CA LYS A 147 -6.18 -3.75 -11.63
C LYS A 147 -6.16 -2.25 -11.93
N ALA A 148 -6.28 -1.42 -10.91
CA ALA A 148 -6.57 0.01 -11.05
C ALA A 148 -5.47 0.94 -10.53
N GLY A 149 -4.50 0.44 -9.76
CA GLY A 149 -3.44 1.25 -9.16
C GLY A 149 -2.62 2.03 -10.20
N CYS A 150 -2.38 3.32 -9.92
CA CYS A 150 -1.66 4.27 -10.77
C CYS A 150 -0.58 5.01 -9.98
N GLY A 151 0.25 5.80 -10.67
CA GLY A 151 1.23 6.66 -10.00
C GLY A 151 2.51 5.96 -9.54
N TRP A 152 2.74 4.70 -9.91
CA TRP A 152 3.94 3.93 -9.53
C TRP A 152 4.42 2.99 -10.63
N ARG A 153 5.73 2.71 -10.67
CA ARG A 153 6.40 1.73 -11.57
C ARG A 153 6.53 0.35 -10.95
N LYS A 154 6.97 0.29 -9.69
CA LYS A 154 7.03 -0.94 -8.89
C LYS A 154 6.25 -0.74 -7.60
N LEU A 155 5.46 -1.73 -7.22
CA LEU A 155 4.74 -1.78 -5.95
C LEU A 155 5.21 -3.00 -5.18
N PHE A 156 5.54 -2.82 -3.90
CA PHE A 156 5.83 -3.90 -2.96
C PHE A 156 4.74 -3.91 -1.90
N TYR A 157 3.92 -4.96 -1.86
CA TYR A 157 2.96 -5.18 -0.79
C TYR A 157 3.54 -6.17 0.21
N ARG A 158 3.61 -5.78 1.49
CA ARG A 158 4.28 -6.55 2.54
C ARG A 158 3.31 -6.88 3.65
N SER A 159 3.30 -8.13 4.07
CA SER A 159 2.55 -8.56 5.26
C SER A 159 3.51 -9.16 6.28
N GLU A 160 3.31 -8.80 7.55
CA GLU A 160 4.13 -9.21 8.69
C GLU A 160 3.80 -10.63 9.17
N ASN A 161 2.76 -11.26 8.60
CA ASN A 161 2.45 -12.65 8.82
C ASN A 161 1.82 -13.31 7.58
N THR A 162 1.60 -14.62 7.65
CA THR A 162 1.03 -15.42 6.56
C THR A 162 -0.46 -15.72 6.73
N ALA A 163 -1.12 -15.16 7.75
CA ALA A 163 -2.46 -15.54 8.16
C ALA A 163 -3.49 -15.36 7.03
N TRP A 164 -3.36 -14.32 6.21
CA TRP A 164 -4.30 -14.03 5.12
C TRP A 164 -4.17 -14.94 3.89
N LEU A 165 -3.12 -15.76 3.82
CA LEU A 165 -3.01 -16.83 2.84
C LEU A 165 -3.76 -18.09 3.28
N GLN A 166 -4.19 -18.16 4.54
CA GLN A 166 -4.99 -19.26 5.04
C GLN A 166 -6.46 -19.04 4.63
N PRO A 167 -7.23 -20.12 4.43
CA PRO A 167 -8.67 -20.02 4.28
C PRO A 167 -9.25 -19.24 5.47
N ALA A 168 -10.08 -18.22 5.19
CA ALA A 168 -10.71 -17.45 6.25
C ALA A 168 -11.55 -18.39 7.14
N LYS A 169 -11.11 -18.59 8.39
CA LYS A 169 -11.80 -19.43 9.36
C LYS A 169 -12.98 -18.66 9.96
N PHE A 170 -14.05 -18.48 9.20
CA PHE A 170 -15.29 -17.97 9.77
C PHE A 170 -16.01 -19.08 10.55
N GLY A 171 -15.99 -18.97 11.88
CA GLY A 171 -16.84 -19.74 12.78
C GLY A 171 -18.15 -19.00 13.06
N TYR A 172 -19.28 -19.67 12.87
CA TYR A 172 -20.60 -19.21 13.31
C TYR A 172 -20.59 -19.00 14.84
N ILE A 173 -20.92 -17.79 15.33
CA ILE A 173 -21.54 -17.66 16.65
C ILE A 173 -23.05 -17.61 16.42
N ALA A 174 -23.67 -18.79 16.40
CA ALA A 174 -25.11 -18.90 16.49
C ALA A 174 -25.55 -18.46 17.90
N ASN A 175 -25.76 -17.16 18.09
CA ASN A 175 -26.51 -16.71 19.25
C ASN A 175 -27.98 -17.11 19.04
N ASN A 176 -28.44 -18.04 19.88
CA ASN A 176 -29.81 -18.53 19.99
C ASN A 176 -30.84 -17.40 19.78
N GLY A 177 -31.47 -17.36 18.60
CA GLY A 177 -32.74 -16.63 18.38
C GLY A 177 -32.70 -15.26 17.68
N GLY A 178 -31.56 -14.74 17.26
CA GLY A 178 -31.48 -13.43 16.58
C GLY A 178 -31.24 -13.55 15.08
N ARG A 179 -32.15 -13.02 14.24
CA ARG A 179 -31.92 -12.82 12.79
C ARG A 179 -30.81 -11.78 12.59
N GLY A 180 -29.56 -12.23 12.53
CA GLY A 180 -28.41 -11.45 12.06
C GLY A 180 -28.06 -11.86 10.64
N LEU A 181 -27.97 -10.88 9.73
CA LEU A 181 -27.66 -11.08 8.31
C LEU A 181 -26.35 -11.85 8.13
N ALA A 182 -26.44 -13.08 7.65
CA ALA A 182 -25.30 -13.84 7.17
C ALA A 182 -25.09 -13.51 5.69
N MET A 183 -24.04 -12.76 5.38
CA MET A 183 -23.50 -12.78 4.01
C MET A 183 -22.28 -13.70 3.98
N ILE A 184 -22.57 -14.91 3.52
CA ILE A 184 -21.60 -15.93 3.15
C ILE A 184 -20.99 -15.51 1.82
N HIS A 185 -19.72 -15.14 1.81
CA HIS A 185 -18.86 -15.45 0.69
C HIS A 185 -17.73 -16.36 1.18
N THR A 186 -18.05 -17.66 1.27
CA THR A 186 -17.10 -18.77 1.46
C THR A 186 -16.31 -19.05 0.17
N THR A 187 -15.89 -18.02 -0.55
CA THR A 187 -14.82 -18.18 -1.51
C THR A 187 -13.55 -18.06 -0.70
N VAL A 188 -12.95 -19.21 -0.36
CA VAL A 188 -11.54 -19.27 0.04
C VAL A 188 -10.79 -18.33 -0.90
N PRO A 189 -10.09 -17.29 -0.41
CA PRO A 189 -9.33 -16.43 -1.29
C PRO A 189 -8.40 -17.34 -2.06
N LYS A 190 -8.65 -17.51 -3.37
CA LYS A 190 -7.71 -18.25 -4.23
C LYS A 190 -6.36 -17.57 -4.01
N ARG A 191 -5.29 -18.33 -3.87
CA ARG A 191 -3.95 -17.74 -3.76
C ARG A 191 -3.61 -17.29 -5.18
N GLN A 192 -3.60 -15.98 -5.46
CA GLN A 192 -3.79 -15.45 -6.82
C GLN A 192 -2.56 -14.85 -7.53
N PRO A 193 -1.30 -15.34 -7.38
CA PRO A 193 -0.21 -14.76 -8.17
C PRO A 193 -0.47 -14.84 -9.69
N GLY A 194 -1.07 -15.94 -10.19
CA GLY A 194 -1.37 -16.10 -11.63
C GLY A 194 -2.47 -15.17 -12.15
N ASN A 195 -3.59 -15.03 -11.43
CA ASN A 195 -4.66 -14.11 -11.83
C ASN A 195 -4.19 -12.65 -11.80
N TRP A 196 -3.42 -12.26 -10.78
CA TRP A 196 -2.85 -10.90 -10.70
C TRP A 196 -1.84 -10.62 -11.82
N ASP A 197 -0.98 -11.59 -12.14
CA ASP A 197 -0.05 -11.47 -13.26
C ASP A 197 -0.79 -11.33 -14.61
N ARG A 198 -1.88 -12.09 -14.81
CA ARG A 198 -2.75 -11.95 -15.98
C ARG A 198 -3.40 -10.58 -16.05
N MET A 199 -3.93 -10.06 -14.93
CA MET A 199 -4.53 -8.74 -14.87
C MET A 199 -3.54 -7.63 -15.23
N ILE A 200 -2.33 -7.65 -14.69
CA ILE A 200 -1.34 -6.60 -14.97
C ILE A 200 -0.89 -6.64 -16.44
N LYS A 201 -0.73 -7.83 -17.02
CA LYS A 201 -0.40 -8.02 -18.44
C LYS A 201 -1.54 -7.60 -19.35
N GLN A 202 -2.79 -7.88 -18.99
CA GLN A 202 -3.94 -7.39 -19.75
C GLN A 202 -4.00 -5.85 -19.74
N ARG A 203 -3.64 -5.23 -18.62
CA ARG A 203 -3.63 -3.78 -18.47
C ARG A 203 -2.50 -3.09 -19.24
N ASP A 204 -1.27 -3.58 -19.10
CA ASP A 204 -0.07 -2.93 -19.62
C ASP A 204 0.39 -3.48 -20.98
N GLY A 205 -0.20 -4.59 -21.41
CA GLY A 205 0.16 -5.35 -22.61
C GLY A 205 0.97 -6.62 -22.27
N PRO A 206 0.74 -7.75 -22.96
CA PRO A 206 1.38 -9.04 -22.63
C PRO A 206 2.90 -9.02 -22.79
N ASP A 207 3.42 -8.28 -23.78
CA ASP A 207 4.86 -8.18 -24.07
C ASP A 207 5.54 -6.99 -23.36
N SER A 208 4.81 -6.30 -22.50
CA SER A 208 5.29 -5.08 -21.83
C SER A 208 6.37 -5.38 -20.76
N GLY A 209 6.50 -6.64 -20.34
CA GLY A 209 7.33 -7.04 -19.20
C GLY A 209 6.68 -6.79 -17.84
N ALA A 210 5.39 -6.41 -17.81
CA ALA A 210 4.61 -6.34 -16.59
C ALA A 210 4.50 -7.72 -15.93
N ASN A 211 4.60 -7.77 -14.60
CA ASN A 211 4.47 -9.02 -13.86
C ASN A 211 4.01 -8.83 -12.41
N VAL A 212 3.55 -9.93 -11.82
CA VAL A 212 3.33 -10.08 -10.39
C VAL A 212 4.13 -11.26 -9.89
N ARG A 213 4.86 -11.06 -8.78
CA ARG A 213 5.60 -12.10 -8.09
C ARG A 213 5.32 -12.03 -6.60
N MET A 214 5.33 -13.17 -5.96
CA MET A 214 5.05 -13.28 -4.54
C MET A 214 6.13 -14.15 -3.90
N TRP A 215 6.63 -13.73 -2.73
CA TRP A 215 7.56 -14.49 -1.93
C TRP A 215 7.03 -14.64 -0.52
N VAL A 216 7.34 -15.78 0.08
CA VAL A 216 7.06 -16.09 1.48
C VAL A 216 8.38 -16.39 2.17
N ARG A 217 8.52 -15.96 3.43
CA ARG A 217 9.71 -16.24 4.23
C ARG A 217 9.61 -17.64 4.85
N GLN A 218 10.65 -18.44 4.67
CA GLN A 218 10.76 -19.81 5.17
C GLN A 218 12.17 -20.05 5.73
N ASP A 219 12.27 -20.46 6.99
CA ASP A 219 13.55 -20.72 7.66
C ASP A 219 14.57 -19.57 7.50
N GLY A 220 14.07 -18.33 7.49
CA GLY A 220 14.85 -17.11 7.29
C GLY A 220 15.10 -16.69 5.83
N ASN A 221 14.82 -17.56 4.86
CA ASN A 221 15.04 -17.32 3.42
C ASN A 221 13.74 -16.94 2.68
N TRP A 222 13.86 -16.23 1.57
CA TRP A 222 12.73 -15.94 0.69
C TRP A 222 12.53 -17.05 -0.33
N VAL A 223 11.31 -17.56 -0.42
CA VAL A 223 10.90 -18.58 -1.40
C VAL A 223 9.80 -17.99 -2.28
N GLU A 224 10.00 -18.04 -3.60
CA GLU A 224 9.01 -17.56 -4.57
C GLU A 224 7.83 -18.52 -4.62
N VAL A 225 6.62 -17.98 -4.50
CA VAL A 225 5.36 -18.72 -4.64
C VAL A 225 5.05 -18.82 -6.13
N PRO A 226 4.95 -20.04 -6.69
CA PRO A 226 4.67 -20.21 -8.10
C PRO A 226 3.30 -19.63 -8.47
N ALA A 227 3.23 -18.99 -9.64
CA ALA A 227 1.96 -18.59 -10.24
C ALA A 227 1.18 -19.85 -10.66
N SER A 228 -0.03 -20.03 -10.13
CA SER A 228 -0.97 -21.02 -10.64
C SER A 228 -1.91 -20.34 -11.63
N ASP A 229 -1.93 -20.83 -12.87
CA ASP A 229 -2.83 -20.36 -13.94
C ASP A 229 -4.20 -21.04 -13.91
N GLU A 230 -4.32 -22.14 -13.15
CA GLU A 230 -5.56 -22.88 -13.06
C GLU A 230 -6.55 -22.11 -12.18
N GLU A 231 -7.72 -21.80 -12.74
CA GLU A 231 -8.88 -21.37 -11.96
C GLU A 231 -9.42 -22.50 -11.03
N GLY A 232 -8.71 -23.63 -10.93
CA GLY A 232 -8.97 -24.74 -10.03
C GLY A 232 -8.12 -24.67 -8.76
N ASP A 233 -8.62 -25.31 -7.70
CA ASP A 233 -8.02 -25.33 -6.38
C ASP A 233 -6.53 -25.74 -6.43
N ILE A 234 -5.68 -24.91 -5.82
CA ILE A 234 -4.27 -25.25 -5.57
C ILE A 234 -4.28 -26.28 -4.44
N GLU A 235 -4.64 -27.53 -4.72
CA GLU A 235 -4.65 -28.61 -3.74
C GLU A 235 -3.35 -29.44 -3.72
N GLU A 236 -2.56 -29.55 -4.80
CA GLU A 236 -1.68 -30.73 -4.89
C GLU A 236 -0.15 -30.62 -4.94
N GLU A 237 0.54 -29.45 -4.92
CA GLU A 237 2.03 -29.52 -5.01
C GLU A 237 2.87 -28.56 -4.16
N PHE A 238 2.28 -27.57 -3.51
CA PHE A 238 3.01 -26.73 -2.56
C PHE A 238 2.56 -27.12 -1.15
N ASP A 239 3.46 -27.68 -0.33
CA ASP A 239 3.15 -28.18 1.01
C ASP A 239 2.85 -27.03 1.97
N TRP A 240 1.66 -26.44 1.86
CA TRP A 240 1.17 -25.36 2.70
C TRP A 240 1.02 -25.76 4.18
N ASN A 241 0.91 -27.07 4.47
CA ASN A 241 0.89 -27.58 5.84
C ASN A 241 2.24 -27.39 6.54
N ARG A 242 3.34 -27.32 5.77
CA ARG A 242 4.65 -26.89 6.29
C ARG A 242 4.74 -25.41 6.64
N TYR A 243 3.79 -24.61 6.14
CA TYR A 243 3.60 -23.19 6.45
C TYR A 243 2.48 -22.97 7.48
N ASP A 244 1.86 -24.05 7.98
CA ASP A 244 1.03 -24.04 9.19
C ASP A 244 1.96 -23.84 10.38
N LEU A 245 2.49 -22.62 10.50
CA LEU A 245 2.88 -22.07 11.77
C LEU A 245 1.61 -22.10 12.60
N SER A 246 1.43 -23.19 13.38
CA SER A 246 0.29 -23.46 14.25
C SER A 246 -0.35 -22.15 14.66
N CYS A 247 -1.62 -21.92 14.33
CA CYS A 247 -2.42 -20.69 14.44
C CYS A 247 -1.91 -19.56 15.37
N ASP A 248 -1.29 -19.88 16.50
CA ASP A 248 -0.58 -18.95 17.39
C ASP A 248 0.71 -18.35 16.76
N GLN A 249 1.62 -19.11 16.15
CA GLN A 249 2.86 -18.58 15.55
C GLN A 249 2.62 -17.75 14.27
N ALA A 250 1.65 -18.13 13.43
CA ALA A 250 1.21 -17.31 12.31
C ALA A 250 0.54 -16.00 12.76
N LYS A 251 0.03 -15.90 14.00
CA LYS A 251 -0.58 -14.68 14.54
C LYS A 251 0.44 -13.66 15.04
N TYR A 252 1.61 -14.10 15.51
CA TYR A 252 2.58 -13.21 16.16
C TYR A 252 3.77 -12.79 15.28
N GLY A 253 3.86 -13.28 14.03
CA GLY A 253 5.01 -13.03 13.15
C GLY A 253 6.32 -13.51 13.78
N ASN A 254 7.47 -13.14 13.22
CA ASN A 254 8.78 -13.46 13.81
C ASN A 254 9.07 -12.69 15.13
N GLY A 255 8.10 -11.96 15.70
CA GLY A 255 8.27 -11.08 16.86
C GLY A 255 9.13 -9.84 16.61
N ASP A 256 9.90 -9.79 15.51
CA ASP A 256 10.77 -8.69 15.09
C ASP A 256 10.10 -7.70 14.12
N GLY A 257 8.84 -7.94 13.75
CA GLY A 257 8.08 -7.12 12.79
C GLY A 257 8.56 -7.26 11.34
N SER A 258 9.40 -8.25 11.01
CA SER A 258 9.85 -8.48 9.65
C SER A 258 8.76 -9.07 8.76
N PRO A 259 8.66 -8.64 7.48
CA PRO A 259 7.65 -9.16 6.57
C PRO A 259 7.85 -10.66 6.34
N GLN A 260 6.76 -11.41 6.41
CA GLN A 260 6.71 -12.83 6.06
C GLN A 260 6.22 -13.05 4.63
N ILE A 261 5.53 -12.07 4.07
CA ILE A 261 5.07 -12.07 2.68
C ILE A 261 5.53 -10.78 2.02
N GLU A 262 6.02 -10.90 0.79
CA GLU A 262 6.23 -9.78 -0.12
C GLU A 262 5.60 -10.10 -1.47
N ILE A 263 4.81 -9.16 -2.01
CA ILE A 263 4.27 -9.22 -3.37
C ILE A 263 4.86 -8.05 -4.13
N GLN A 264 5.58 -8.32 -5.21
CA GLN A 264 6.07 -7.30 -6.12
C GLN A 264 5.17 -7.26 -7.35
N ILE A 265 4.64 -6.08 -7.63
CA ILE A 265 3.91 -5.76 -8.87
C ILE A 265 4.78 -4.82 -9.69
N THR A 266 5.09 -5.21 -10.92
CA THR A 266 5.92 -4.42 -11.84
C THR A 266 5.07 -3.98 -13.02
N ARG A 267 5.01 -2.68 -13.29
CA ARG A 267 4.39 -2.14 -14.52
C ARG A 267 5.25 -2.45 -15.74
N GLY A 268 4.60 -2.53 -16.90
CA GLY A 268 5.27 -2.68 -18.20
C GLY A 268 6.28 -1.56 -18.48
N ARG A 269 7.27 -1.83 -19.34
CA ARG A 269 8.36 -0.89 -19.67
C ARG A 269 7.85 0.47 -20.13
N ASP A 270 6.89 0.46 -21.03
CA ASP A 270 6.32 1.66 -21.66
C ASP A 270 4.98 2.06 -21.03
N ALA A 271 4.60 1.43 -19.91
CA ALA A 271 3.39 1.78 -19.20
C ALA A 271 3.45 3.25 -18.75
N ASP A 272 2.38 3.97 -19.03
CA ASP A 272 2.15 5.31 -18.51
C ASP A 272 1.85 5.21 -17.01
N ILE A 273 2.86 5.55 -16.22
CA ILE A 273 2.78 5.55 -14.75
C ILE A 273 2.36 6.91 -14.21
N ILE A 274 2.31 7.95 -15.04
CA ILE A 274 1.91 9.27 -14.60
C ILE A 274 0.46 9.17 -14.20
N ASN A 275 0.16 9.56 -12.96
CA ASN A 275 -1.21 9.66 -12.54
C ASN A 275 -1.89 10.82 -13.28
N LYS A 276 -2.53 10.47 -14.39
CA LYS A 276 -3.40 11.36 -15.15
C LYS A 276 -4.72 11.47 -14.43
N ARG A 277 -5.24 12.70 -14.34
CA ARG A 277 -6.59 12.96 -13.85
C ARG A 277 -7.57 12.20 -14.74
N LYS A 278 -8.15 11.11 -14.21
CA LYS A 278 -9.20 10.36 -14.90
C LYS A 278 -10.55 11.05 -14.72
N PRO A 279 -11.51 10.86 -15.65
CA PRO A 279 -12.90 11.17 -15.38
C PRO A 279 -13.36 10.32 -14.19
N LEU A 280 -13.81 10.99 -13.14
CA LEU A 280 -14.20 10.36 -11.89
C LEU A 280 -15.62 9.77 -12.00
N GLU A 281 -15.81 8.58 -11.44
CA GLU A 281 -17.15 8.06 -11.18
C GLU A 281 -17.88 8.99 -10.19
N GLU A 282 -19.22 8.93 -10.13
CA GLU A 282 -20.04 9.87 -9.34
C GLU A 282 -19.62 9.92 -7.86
N HIS A 283 -19.35 8.76 -7.26
CA HIS A 283 -18.88 8.67 -5.87
C HIS A 283 -17.44 9.19 -5.67
N GLU A 284 -16.58 9.07 -6.68
CA GLU A 284 -15.22 9.62 -6.67
C GLU A 284 -15.24 11.15 -6.88
N ARG A 285 -16.24 11.69 -7.61
CA ARG A 285 -16.45 13.14 -7.74
C ARG A 285 -16.80 13.78 -6.41
N LYS A 286 -17.61 13.13 -5.57
CA LYS A 286 -17.92 13.66 -4.22
C LYS A 286 -16.65 13.86 -3.41
N LEU A 287 -15.75 12.88 -3.46
CA LEU A 287 -14.46 12.95 -2.77
C LEU A 287 -13.57 14.06 -3.35
N TYR A 288 -13.53 14.18 -4.68
CA TYR A 288 -12.79 15.25 -5.34
C TYR A 288 -13.32 16.63 -5.00
N ASP A 289 -14.63 16.84 -5.11
CA ASP A 289 -15.30 18.09 -4.77
C ASP A 289 -15.06 18.48 -3.31
N LEU A 290 -14.97 17.48 -2.41
CA LEU A 290 -14.63 17.72 -1.02
C LEU A 290 -13.21 18.28 -0.89
N PHE A 291 -12.22 17.67 -1.52
CA PHE A 291 -10.82 18.13 -1.48
C PHE A 291 -10.56 19.42 -2.27
N ASP A 292 -11.36 19.71 -3.29
CA ASP A 292 -11.26 20.94 -4.09
C ASP A 292 -11.83 22.14 -3.34
N ARG A 293 -12.88 21.92 -2.53
CA ARG A 293 -13.56 22.98 -1.76
C ARG A 293 -13.02 23.18 -0.36
N MET A 294 -12.38 22.16 0.21
CA MET A 294 -11.98 22.15 1.62
C MET A 294 -10.55 21.63 1.73
N SER A 295 -9.73 22.37 2.46
CA SER A 295 -8.49 21.86 3.00
C SER A 295 -8.76 20.67 3.91
N TRP A 296 -7.76 19.82 4.07
CA TRP A 296 -7.87 18.68 4.98
C TRP A 296 -8.28 19.05 6.41
N HIS A 297 -7.80 20.21 6.90
CA HIS A 297 -8.15 20.71 8.22
C HIS A 297 -9.66 21.01 8.32
N GLU A 298 -10.23 21.69 7.32
CA GLU A 298 -11.66 21.98 7.24
C GLU A 298 -12.50 20.70 7.12
N ILE A 299 -12.01 19.68 6.39
CA ILE A 299 -12.72 18.38 6.30
C ILE A 299 -12.80 17.73 7.69
N LYS A 300 -11.70 17.73 8.46
CA LYS A 300 -11.70 17.19 9.83
C LYS A 300 -12.64 17.96 10.76
N GLU A 301 -12.59 19.29 10.74
CA GLU A 301 -13.46 20.12 11.58
C GLU A 301 -14.95 19.97 11.23
N SER A 302 -15.26 19.64 9.97
CA SER A 302 -16.63 19.39 9.53
C SER A 302 -17.23 18.05 9.99
N GLY A 303 -16.43 17.19 10.66
CA GLY A 303 -16.90 15.88 11.12
C GLY A 303 -17.12 14.85 10.00
N LYS A 304 -16.63 15.12 8.79
CA LYS A 304 -16.82 14.27 7.60
C LYS A 304 -15.85 13.09 7.52
N ILE A 305 -14.97 12.93 8.50
CA ILE A 305 -14.05 11.79 8.62
C ILE A 305 -14.36 11.08 9.94
N LEU A 306 -14.38 9.74 9.89
CA LEU A 306 -14.62 8.94 11.08
C LEU A 306 -13.45 9.13 12.06
N ALA A 307 -13.75 9.45 13.32
CA ALA A 307 -12.72 9.55 14.35
C ALA A 307 -12.05 8.18 14.56
N GLY A 308 -10.72 8.12 14.42
CA GLY A 308 -9.92 6.91 14.66
C GLY A 308 -9.27 6.28 13.41
N ASP A 309 -9.65 6.73 12.21
CA ASP A 309 -9.05 6.26 10.94
C ASP A 309 -7.56 6.60 10.79
N ASP A 310 -7.05 7.52 11.62
CA ASP A 310 -5.64 7.89 11.66
C ASP A 310 -4.74 6.81 12.30
N GLU A 311 -5.30 5.89 13.11
CA GLU A 311 -4.52 4.98 13.97
C GLU A 311 -4.92 3.50 13.87
N THR A 312 -6.16 3.18 13.48
CA THR A 312 -6.66 1.79 13.42
C THR A 312 -7.57 1.57 12.21
N PRO A 313 -7.56 0.37 11.58
CA PRO A 313 -8.51 0.04 10.52
C PRO A 313 -9.95 0.21 11.03
N PRO A 314 -10.87 0.78 10.23
CA PRO A 314 -12.27 0.89 10.63
C PRO A 314 -12.88 -0.49 10.88
N LEU A 315 -13.66 -0.62 11.96
CA LEU A 315 -14.24 -1.88 12.47
C LEU A 315 -15.42 -2.44 11.64
N TRP A 316 -15.75 -1.83 10.50
CA TRP A 316 -17.05 -2.03 9.83
C TRP A 316 -16.96 -2.50 8.37
N TYR A 317 -15.86 -3.14 8.01
CA TYR A 317 -15.84 -4.05 6.87
C TYR A 317 -16.32 -5.45 7.25
#